data_AF-A0A6H1ZH70-F1
#
_entry.id   AF-A0A6H1ZH70-F1
#
_cell.length_a   1.000
_cell.length_b   1.000
_cell.length_c   1.000
_cell.angle_alpha   90.00
_cell.angle_beta   90.00
_cell.angle_gamma   90.00
#
_symmetry.space_group_name_H-M   'P 1'
#
loop_
_entity.id
_entity.type
_entity.pdbx_description
1 polymer ?
#
loop_
_entity_poly.entity_id
_entity_poly.type
_entity_poly.pdbx_seq_one_letter_code
_entity_poly.pdbx_strand_id
1 'polypeptide(L)'
;MSENIFGFLSDTNNYLERVVGRYPEEGEFLVDTAKVSDGKQPYETAVAHPYFNEGKVVIVEAYPTKKAANKGHKKWVNIMTADELPKELVDCCNAHIADLCNLKPYPKIVV
;
A
#
# COMPACT_ATOMS: atom_id res chain seq x y z
N MET A 1 4.28 -23.42 0.12
CA MET A 1 5.49 -22.60 0.27
C MET A 1 5.08 -21.15 0.03
N SER A 2 4.83 -20.40 1.11
CA SER A 2 4.46 -18.98 1.05
C SER A 2 5.73 -18.14 1.04
N GLU A 3 6.36 -18.08 -0.12
CA GLU A 3 7.55 -17.27 -0.35
C GLU A 3 7.14 -15.79 -0.54
N ASN A 4 7.54 -14.95 0.42
CA ASN A 4 7.97 -13.58 0.18
C ASN A 4 6.95 -12.51 -0.27
N ILE A 5 5.87 -12.29 0.50
CA ILE A 5 5.11 -11.02 0.43
C ILE A 5 5.84 -9.85 1.16
N PHE A 6 6.96 -10.14 1.82
CA PHE A 6 7.69 -9.23 2.70
C PHE A 6 8.82 -8.44 2.03
N GLY A 7 8.62 -8.01 0.78
CA GLY A 7 9.52 -7.08 0.10
C GLY A 7 9.57 -5.66 0.71
N PHE A 8 8.67 -5.35 1.66
CA PHE A 8 8.64 -4.08 2.40
C PHE A 8 9.72 -3.97 3.50
N LEU A 9 10.47 -5.05 3.77
CA LEU A 9 11.40 -5.17 4.90
C LEU A 9 12.81 -4.57 4.68
N SER A 10 13.04 -3.73 3.67
CA SER A 10 14.33 -3.00 3.59
C SER A 10 14.53 -1.98 4.73
N ASP A 11 13.46 -1.63 5.46
CA ASP A 11 13.45 -0.75 6.66
C ASP A 11 13.18 -1.52 7.98
N THR A 12 13.65 -2.77 8.09
CA THR A 12 13.30 -3.69 9.19
C THR A 12 13.64 -3.18 10.59
N ASN A 13 14.66 -2.33 10.74
CA ASN A 13 15.12 -1.91 12.05
C ASN A 13 14.29 -0.76 12.66
N ASN A 14 13.34 -0.16 11.92
CA ASN A 14 12.48 0.90 12.45
C ASN A 14 11.00 0.89 12.00
N TYR A 15 10.51 -0.23 11.48
CA TYR A 15 9.13 -0.31 10.99
C TYR A 15 8.07 -0.02 12.08
N LEU A 16 8.25 -0.58 13.28
CA LEU A 16 7.29 -0.44 14.38
C LEU A 16 7.11 1.02 14.85
N GLU A 17 8.13 1.88 14.71
CA GLU A 17 7.98 3.30 15.07
C GLU A 17 7.29 4.11 13.95
N ARG A 18 7.36 3.62 12.70
CA ARG A 18 6.80 4.28 11.53
C ARG A 18 5.35 3.91 11.26
N VAL A 19 4.90 2.75 11.73
CA VAL A 19 3.57 2.21 11.41
C VAL A 19 2.46 3.15 11.87
N VAL A 20 1.49 3.34 10.98
CA VAL A 20 0.23 4.04 11.25
C VAL A 20 -0.89 3.04 11.41
N GLY A 21 -0.94 2.03 10.54
CA GLY A 21 -1.91 0.93 10.64
C GLY A 21 -1.60 -0.17 9.64
N ARG A 22 -2.01 -1.40 9.98
CA ARG A 22 -1.84 -2.61 9.15
C ARG A 22 -3.11 -3.43 9.19
N TYR A 23 -3.52 -3.99 8.05
CA TYR A 23 -4.68 -4.86 7.95
C TYR A 23 -4.57 -5.85 6.78
N PRO A 24 -4.99 -7.11 6.93
CA PRO A 24 -5.04 -7.85 8.19
C PRO A 24 -3.61 -8.03 8.77
N GLU A 25 -3.52 -8.52 10.01
CA GLU A 25 -2.21 -8.86 10.60
C GLU A 25 -1.57 -10.07 9.88
N GLU A 26 -2.41 -11.02 9.44
CA GLU A 26 -2.09 -12.16 8.58
C GLU A 26 -3.23 -12.40 7.60
N GLY A 27 -2.94 -12.70 6.33
CA GLY A 27 -3.98 -12.93 5.32
C GLY A 27 -3.47 -12.90 3.89
N GLU A 28 -4.38 -13.10 2.93
CA GLU A 28 -4.08 -13.16 1.50
C GLU A 28 -3.81 -11.79 0.87
N PHE A 29 -4.26 -10.71 1.51
CA PHE A 29 -4.00 -9.33 1.10
C PHE A 29 -3.48 -8.49 2.26
N LEU A 30 -3.04 -7.28 1.96
CA LEU A 30 -2.46 -6.33 2.90
C LEU A 30 -2.87 -4.91 2.52
N VAL A 31 -3.21 -4.13 3.54
CA VAL A 31 -3.26 -2.67 3.56
C VAL A 31 -2.31 -2.24 4.67
N ASP A 32 -1.19 -1.63 4.31
CA ASP A 32 -0.20 -1.13 5.25
C ASP A 32 -0.07 0.39 5.09
N THR A 33 0.12 1.11 6.17
CA THR A 33 0.28 2.55 6.15
C THR A 33 1.36 2.95 7.13
N ALA A 34 2.38 3.63 6.64
CA ALA A 34 3.56 3.97 7.41
C ALA A 34 4.13 5.34 7.05
N LYS A 35 5.00 5.86 7.92
CA LYS A 35 5.87 6.99 7.60
C LYS A 35 7.00 6.52 6.69
N VAL A 36 7.31 7.26 5.63
CA VAL A 36 8.42 6.99 4.69
C VAL A 36 9.44 8.12 4.68
N SER A 37 10.68 7.79 4.30
CA SER A 37 11.83 8.71 4.32
C SER A 37 12.14 9.31 2.95
N ASP A 38 11.67 8.68 1.88
CA ASP A 38 12.05 8.94 0.49
C ASP A 38 10.85 9.33 -0.40
N GLY A 39 9.74 9.76 0.21
CA GLY A 39 8.52 10.16 -0.48
C GLY A 39 8.31 11.67 -0.57
N LYS A 40 7.63 12.13 -1.64
CA LYS A 40 7.14 13.52 -1.80
C LYS A 40 6.27 13.94 -0.61
N GLN A 41 5.54 12.98 -0.06
CA GLN A 41 4.79 13.08 1.19
C GLN A 41 5.36 12.10 2.22
N PRO A 42 5.36 12.46 3.52
CA PRO A 42 6.02 11.70 4.58
C PRO A 42 5.29 10.42 4.99
N TYR A 43 4.08 10.16 4.49
CA TYR A 43 3.33 8.94 4.79
C TYR A 43 2.71 8.38 3.52
N GLU A 44 2.51 7.07 3.47
CA GLU A 44 1.83 6.40 2.36
C GLU A 44 1.06 5.16 2.80
N THR A 45 0.09 4.77 1.97
CA THR A 45 -0.63 3.50 2.07
C THR A 45 -0.21 2.59 0.93
N ALA A 46 0.23 1.39 1.29
CA ALA A 46 0.55 0.29 0.40
C ALA A 46 -0.59 -0.74 0.41
N VAL A 47 -0.95 -1.26 -0.76
CA VAL A 47 -1.91 -2.37 -0.91
C VAL A 47 -1.24 -3.51 -1.67
N ALA A 48 -1.31 -4.72 -1.14
CA ALA A 48 -0.95 -5.94 -1.85
C ALA A 48 -2.16 -6.88 -1.84
N HIS A 49 -2.62 -7.32 -3.00
CA HIS A 49 -3.81 -8.19 -3.09
C HIS A 49 -3.69 -9.09 -4.33
N PRO A 50 -4.03 -10.39 -4.26
CA PRO A 50 -3.80 -11.35 -5.36
C PRO A 50 -4.40 -10.97 -6.71
N TYR A 51 -5.50 -10.22 -6.71
CA TYR A 51 -6.20 -9.76 -7.90
C TYR A 51 -5.58 -8.54 -8.57
N PHE A 52 -4.56 -7.93 -7.98
CA PHE A 52 -3.92 -6.74 -8.52
C PHE A 52 -2.41 -6.93 -8.56
N ASN A 53 -1.77 -6.47 -9.62
CA ASN A 53 -0.31 -6.48 -9.76
C ASN A 53 0.35 -7.83 -9.40
N GLU A 54 -0.30 -8.96 -9.72
CA GLU A 54 0.19 -10.31 -9.38
C GLU A 54 0.45 -10.50 -7.86
N GLY A 55 -0.33 -9.84 -7.00
CA GLY A 55 -0.14 -9.86 -5.54
C GLY A 55 0.98 -8.97 -5.02
N LYS A 56 1.69 -8.23 -5.89
CA LYS A 56 2.74 -7.29 -5.50
C LYS A 56 2.14 -6.00 -4.94
N VAL A 57 2.93 -5.32 -4.13
CA VAL A 57 2.57 -4.04 -3.50
C VAL A 57 2.33 -2.96 -4.57
N VAL A 58 1.30 -2.15 -4.33
CA VAL A 58 0.99 -0.90 -5.04
C VAL A 58 0.87 0.22 -4.01
N ILE A 59 1.57 1.34 -4.21
CA ILE A 59 1.47 2.49 -3.30
C ILE A 59 0.30 3.37 -3.76
N VAL A 60 -0.84 3.24 -3.10
CA VAL A 60 -2.12 3.74 -3.64
C VAL A 60 -2.45 5.18 -3.22
N GLU A 61 -1.86 5.68 -2.13
CA GLU A 61 -2.11 7.05 -1.65
C GLU A 61 -1.01 7.52 -0.71
N ALA A 62 -0.74 8.82 -0.68
CA ALA A 62 0.26 9.44 0.19
C ALA A 62 -0.30 10.66 0.92
N TYR A 63 0.25 10.97 2.10
CA TYR A 63 -0.35 11.91 3.04
C TYR A 63 0.67 12.85 3.72
N PRO A 64 0.29 14.12 3.96
CA PRO A 64 1.16 15.09 4.62
C PRO A 64 1.30 14.90 6.13
N THR A 65 0.34 14.20 6.76
CA THR A 65 0.28 14.09 8.23
C THR A 65 -0.15 12.70 8.67
N LYS A 66 0.29 12.29 9.87
CA LYS A 66 -0.15 11.03 10.50
C LYS A 66 -1.67 10.96 10.67
N LYS A 67 -2.34 12.10 10.93
CA LYS A 67 -3.81 12.17 11.06
C LYS A 67 -4.50 11.86 9.72
N ALA A 68 -3.99 12.43 8.61
CA ALA A 68 -4.48 12.13 7.28
C ALA A 68 -4.22 10.67 6.90
N ALA A 69 -3.02 10.16 7.18
CA ALA A 69 -2.66 8.76 6.96
C ALA A 69 -3.58 7.78 7.71
N ASN A 70 -3.94 8.07 8.97
CA ASN A 70 -4.92 7.25 9.71
C ASN A 70 -6.30 7.22 9.05
N LYS A 71 -6.76 8.36 8.51
CA LYS A 71 -8.05 8.43 7.79
C LYS A 71 -7.98 7.67 6.47
N GLY A 72 -6.87 7.83 5.75
CA GLY A 72 -6.60 7.13 4.50
C GLY A 72 -6.49 5.61 4.69
N HIS A 73 -5.79 5.15 5.72
CA HIS A 73 -5.71 3.74 6.08
C HIS A 73 -7.10 3.12 6.25
N LYS A 74 -7.98 3.74 7.05
CA LYS A 74 -9.36 3.28 7.25
C LYS A 74 -10.17 3.25 5.95
N LYS A 75 -9.99 4.26 5.08
CA LYS A 75 -10.60 4.29 3.75
C LYS A 75 -10.17 3.08 2.93
N TRP A 76 -8.86 2.80 2.86
CA TRP A 76 -8.33 1.69 2.07
C TRP A 76 -8.69 0.33 2.62
N VAL A 77 -8.71 0.15 3.95
CA VAL A 77 -9.26 -1.06 4.57
C VAL A 77 -10.70 -1.26 4.10
N ASN A 78 -11.57 -0.26 4.25
CA ASN A 78 -12.96 -0.37 3.82
C ASN A 78 -13.13 -0.69 2.33
N ILE A 79 -12.30 -0.11 1.46
CA ILE A 79 -12.32 -0.39 0.01
C ILE A 79 -11.90 -1.84 -0.27
N MET A 80 -10.83 -2.31 0.38
CA MET A 80 -10.27 -3.64 0.12
C MET A 80 -11.01 -4.76 0.86
N THR A 81 -11.90 -4.44 1.80
CA THR A 81 -12.80 -5.38 2.46
C THR A 81 -14.24 -5.30 1.96
N ALA A 82 -14.55 -4.42 1.00
CA ALA A 82 -15.88 -4.31 0.44
C ALA A 82 -16.22 -5.54 -0.43
N ASP A 83 -17.50 -5.86 -0.56
CA ASP A 83 -17.99 -6.93 -1.44
C ASP A 83 -17.56 -6.71 -2.90
N GLU A 84 -17.54 -5.45 -3.33
CA GLU A 84 -17.07 -5.04 -4.66
C GLU A 84 -15.72 -4.32 -4.56
N LEU A 85 -14.66 -5.02 -4.94
CA LEU A 85 -13.32 -4.45 -5.07
C LEU A 85 -13.22 -3.47 -6.25
N PRO A 86 -12.31 -2.47 -6.17
CA PRO A 86 -12.12 -1.52 -7.27
C PRO A 86 -11.69 -2.21 -8.56
N LYS A 87 -11.99 -1.58 -9.71
CA LYS A 87 -11.61 -2.10 -11.03
C LYS A 87 -10.10 -2.10 -11.24
N GLU A 88 -9.39 -1.18 -10.61
CA GLU A 88 -7.95 -1.04 -10.70
C GLU A 88 -7.39 -0.39 -9.44
N LEU A 89 -6.11 -0.65 -9.17
CA LEU A 89 -5.29 0.12 -8.23
C LEU A 89 -4.30 0.96 -9.03
N VAL A 90 -4.12 2.21 -8.65
CA VAL A 90 -3.21 3.13 -9.33
C VAL A 90 -2.10 3.53 -8.37
N ASP A 91 -0.85 3.42 -8.81
CA ASP A 91 0.29 3.90 -8.02
C ASP A 91 0.29 5.43 -7.95
N CYS A 92 0.29 6.00 -6.74
CA CYS A 92 0.26 7.44 -6.51
C CYS A 92 1.61 8.14 -6.74
N CYS A 93 2.65 7.37 -7.08
CA CYS A 93 3.99 7.86 -7.45
C CYS A 93 4.64 8.73 -6.36
N ASN A 94 4.52 8.32 -5.11
CA ASN A 94 5.04 9.07 -3.97
C ASN A 94 6.58 8.97 -3.82
N ALA A 95 7.18 7.82 -4.11
CA ALA A 95 8.62 7.61 -3.96
C ALA A 95 9.43 8.60 -4.84
N HIS A 96 10.60 9.07 -4.37
CA HIS A 96 11.44 10.00 -5.14
C HIS A 96 12.03 9.37 -6.42
N ILE A 97 12.17 8.03 -6.47
CA ILE A 97 12.51 7.30 -7.71
C ILE A 97 11.32 7.30 -8.70
N ALA A 98 10.11 7.64 -8.24
CA ALA A 98 8.89 7.65 -9.04
C ALA A 98 8.76 8.85 -9.99
N ASP A 99 9.76 9.72 -10.13
CA ASP A 99 9.81 10.67 -11.25
C ASP A 99 9.93 9.95 -12.62
N LEU A 100 10.16 8.62 -12.62
CA LEU A 100 10.04 7.71 -13.76
C LEU A 100 8.78 6.82 -13.75
N CYS A 101 7.93 6.90 -12.73
CA CYS A 101 6.70 6.12 -12.67
C CYS A 101 5.64 6.78 -13.56
N ASN A 102 5.48 6.23 -14.78
CA ASN A 102 4.19 6.31 -15.45
C ASN A 102 3.13 5.81 -14.47
N LEU A 103 2.07 6.57 -14.23
CA LEU A 103 0.87 6.12 -13.51
C LEU A 103 0.43 4.78 -14.13
N LYS A 104 0.80 3.67 -13.49
CA LYS A 104 0.47 2.34 -13.98
C LYS A 104 -0.79 1.90 -13.24
N PRO A 105 -1.97 1.91 -13.91
CA PRO A 105 -3.12 1.23 -13.38
C PRO A 105 -2.85 -0.28 -13.40
N TYR A 106 -3.13 -0.94 -12.29
CA TYR A 106 -3.11 -2.37 -12.13
C TYR A 106 -4.56 -2.85 -12.12
N PRO A 107 -5.09 -3.36 -13.25
CA PRO A 107 -6.48 -3.79 -13.31
C PRO A 107 -6.69 -5.03 -12.44
N LYS A 108 -7.91 -5.17 -11.93
CA LYS A 108 -8.37 -6.36 -11.23
C LYS A 108 -8.34 -7.54 -12.20
N ILE A 109 -7.60 -8.59 -11.86
CA ILE A 109 -7.63 -9.86 -12.56
C ILE A 109 -8.96 -10.53 -12.20
N VAL A 110 -9.79 -10.75 -13.22
CA VAL A 110 -10.99 -11.58 -13.11
C VAL A 110 -10.53 -13.01 -13.38
N VAL A 111 -10.34 -13.77 -12.31
CA VAL A 111 -10.10 -15.23 -12.37
C VAL A 111 -11.40 -15.99 -12.42
#